data_AF-A0A967VTU2-F1
#
_entry.id   AF-A0A967VTU2-F1
#
_cell.length_a   1.000
_cell.length_b   1.000
_cell.length_c   1.000
_cell.angle_alpha   90.00
_cell.angle_beta   90.00
_cell.angle_gamma   90.00
#
_symmetry.space_group_name_H-M   'P 1'
#
loop_
_entity.id
_entity.type
_entity.pdbx_description
1 polymer ?
#
loop_
_entity_poly.entity_id
_entity_poly.type
_entity_poly.pdbx_seq_one_letter_code
_entity_poly.pdbx_strand_id
1 'polypeptide(L)'
;MHGTYPAVEERLGSLIIEGQRQEVWVRSTPDTDGTWHNALLFRRDGKLSAPEAVVAGVDWHVPPGVALQRARELEEREQIQLFQRAQRPKPPLF
;
A
#
# COMPACT_ATOMS: atom_id res chain seq x y z
N MET A 1 -24.55 -13.56 5.85
CA MET A 1 -23.25 -13.87 6.46
C MET A 1 -22.21 -13.01 5.76
N HIS A 2 -21.75 -11.93 6.38
CA HIS A 2 -20.73 -11.05 5.80
C HIS A 2 -19.37 -11.73 5.95
N GLY A 3 -18.88 -12.36 4.90
CA GLY A 3 -17.50 -12.85 4.85
C GLY A 3 -16.57 -11.65 4.68
N THR A 4 -16.17 -11.01 5.78
CA THR A 4 -14.99 -10.13 5.78
C THR A 4 -13.77 -11.03 5.63
N TYR A 5 -13.41 -11.32 4.39
CA TYR A 5 -12.12 -11.94 4.11
C TYR A 5 -11.03 -10.99 4.63
N PRO A 6 -10.04 -11.50 5.39
CA PRO A 6 -8.98 -10.64 5.90
C PRO A 6 -8.20 -10.02 4.75
N ALA A 7 -7.75 -8.78 4.93
CA ALA A 7 -6.86 -8.15 3.96
C ALA A 7 -5.59 -8.99 3.80
N VAL A 8 -5.15 -9.16 2.56
CA VAL A 8 -3.91 -9.88 2.22
C VAL A 8 -2.79 -8.86 2.07
N GLU A 9 -1.68 -9.11 2.75
CA GLU A 9 -0.49 -8.26 2.65
C GLU A 9 0.71 -9.06 2.13
N GLU A 10 1.33 -8.55 1.07
CA GLU A 10 2.45 -9.22 0.40
C GLU A 10 3.64 -8.26 0.32
N ARG A 11 4.82 -8.73 0.72
CA ARG A 11 6.04 -7.92 0.69
C ARG A 11 6.51 -7.75 -0.75
N LEU A 12 6.67 -6.48 -1.16
CA LEU A 12 7.24 -6.13 -2.46
C LEU A 12 8.77 -6.04 -2.37
N GLY A 13 9.28 -5.34 -1.36
CA GLY A 13 10.71 -5.05 -1.25
C GLY A 13 11.02 -3.99 -0.20
N SER A 14 12.07 -3.20 -0.45
CA SER A 14 12.41 -2.03 0.36
C SER A 14 12.99 -0.91 -0.49
N LEU A 15 12.72 0.34 -0.10
CA LEU A 15 13.24 1.56 -0.72
C LEU A 15 13.95 2.42 0.32
N ILE A 16 14.82 3.32 -0.13
CA ILE A 16 15.37 4.39 0.71
C ILE A 16 14.64 5.68 0.39
N ILE A 17 13.93 6.25 1.37
CA ILE A 17 13.24 7.53 1.25
C ILE A 17 13.76 8.44 2.34
N GLU A 18 14.27 9.62 1.97
CA GLU A 18 14.83 10.61 2.91
C GLU A 18 15.93 10.03 3.83
N GLY A 19 16.76 9.13 3.29
CA GLY A 19 17.83 8.45 4.04
C GLY A 19 17.33 7.37 5.01
N GLN A 20 16.03 7.07 5.02
CA GLN A 20 15.44 6.01 5.84
C GLN A 20 14.99 4.84 4.98
N ARG A 21 15.24 3.62 5.47
CA ARG A 21 14.75 2.41 4.81
C ARG A 21 13.27 2.18 5.11
N GLN A 22 12.50 2.04 4.04
CA GLN A 22 11.08 1.73 4.05
C GLN A 22 10.87 0.35 3.44
N GLU A 23 10.26 -0.57 4.18
CA GLU A 23 9.70 -1.79 3.59
C GLU A 23 8.41 -1.45 2.84
N VAL A 24 8.29 -1.98 1.62
CA VAL A 24 7.13 -1.77 0.77
C VAL A 24 6.32 -3.05 0.71
N TRP A 25 5.02 -2.94 0.96
CA TRP A 25 4.06 -4.03 0.95
C TRP A 25 2.87 -3.65 0.08
N VAL A 26 2.23 -4.65 -0.53
CA VAL A 26 0.94 -4.50 -1.19
C VAL A 26 -0.13 -5.02 -0.25
N ARG A 27 -1.14 -4.21 0.06
CA ARG A 27 -2.35 -4.63 0.76
C ARG A 27 -3.48 -4.77 -0.26
N SER A 28 -4.17 -5.89 -0.20
CA SER A 28 -5.36 -6.16 -1.00
C SER A 28 -6.51 -6.47 -0.06
N THR A 29 -7.51 -5.61 -0.04
CA THR A 29 -8.70 -5.75 0.82
C THR A 29 -9.90 -6.08 -0.06
N PRO A 30 -10.53 -7.24 0.11
CA PRO A 30 -11.76 -7.56 -0.61
C PRO A 30 -12.93 -6.76 0.00
N ASP A 31 -13.78 -6.25 -0.85
CA ASP A 31 -15.03 -5.59 -0.49
C ASP A 31 -16.21 -6.58 -0.61
N THR A 32 -17.36 -6.19 -0.08
CA THR A 32 -18.58 -6.99 -0.01
C THR A 32 -19.20 -7.31 -1.37
N ASP A 33 -18.87 -6.53 -2.39
CA ASP A 33 -19.29 -6.71 -3.79
C ASP A 33 -18.35 -7.63 -4.59
N GLY A 34 -17.27 -8.11 -3.97
CA GLY A 34 -16.24 -8.92 -4.62
C GLY A 34 -15.14 -8.10 -5.31
N THR A 35 -15.21 -6.77 -5.29
CA THR A 35 -14.14 -5.89 -5.75
C THR A 35 -12.97 -5.95 -4.77
N TRP A 36 -11.75 -5.88 -5.29
CA TRP A 36 -10.56 -5.71 -4.45
C TRP A 36 -10.15 -4.24 -4.43
N HIS A 37 -9.80 -3.73 -3.26
CA HIS A 37 -9.14 -2.43 -3.12
C HIS A 37 -7.69 -2.67 -2.77
N ASN A 38 -6.78 -2.14 -3.59
CA ASN A 38 -5.36 -2.32 -3.40
C ASN A 38 -4.71 -1.02 -2.86
N ALA A 39 -3.65 -1.18 -2.07
CA ALA A 39 -2.85 -0.08 -1.57
C ALA A 39 -1.38 -0.50 -1.43
N LEU A 40 -0.46 0.45 -1.56
CA LEU A 40 0.92 0.27 -1.08
C LEU A 40 1.03 0.73 0.37
N LEU A 41 1.69 -0.08 1.19
CA LEU A 41 2.06 0.26 2.55
C LEU A 41 3.57 0.47 2.60
N PHE A 42 3.97 1.59 3.19
CA PHE A 42 5.37 1.90 3.47
C PHE A 42 5.58 1.87 4.98
N ARG A 43 6.44 0.97 5.42
CA ARG A 43 6.73 0.74 6.84
C ARG A 43 8.19 1.01 7.09
N ARG A 44 8.51 1.78 8.13
CA ARG A 44 9.91 2.00 8.51
C ARG A 44 10.52 0.69 9.01
N ASP A 45 11.68 0.32 8.48
CA ASP A 45 12.37 -0.93 8.85
C ASP A 45 12.58 -0.99 10.38
N GLY A 46 12.24 -2.13 10.98
CA GLY A 46 12.36 -2.37 12.43
C GLY A 46 11.15 -2.00 13.31
N LYS A 47 10.06 -1.44 12.77
CA LYS A 47 8.79 -1.24 13.50
C LYS A 47 7.64 -1.97 12.81
N LEU A 48 7.32 -3.17 13.32
CA LEU A 48 6.18 -3.99 12.86
C LEU A 48 4.81 -3.51 13.38
N SER A 49 4.77 -2.47 14.21
CA SER A 49 3.52 -1.95 14.75
C SER A 49 2.79 -1.11 13.69
N ALA A 50 1.58 -1.56 13.35
CA ALA A 50 0.66 -0.98 12.37
C ALA A 50 0.34 0.53 12.45
N PRO A 51 0.55 1.31 13.54
CA PRO A 51 0.21 2.74 13.53
C PRO A 51 1.10 3.61 12.63
N GLU A 52 2.28 3.15 12.23
CA GLU A 52 3.28 4.01 11.54
C GLU A 52 3.38 3.76 10.03
N ALA A 53 2.51 2.93 9.45
CA ALA A 53 2.53 2.68 8.02
C ALA A 53 1.91 3.85 7.23
N VAL A 54 2.67 4.40 6.27
CA VAL A 54 2.10 5.31 5.27
C VAL A 54 1.33 4.46 4.26
N VAL A 55 0.06 4.76 4.07
CA VAL A 55 -0.83 4.01 3.16
C VAL A 55 -1.11 4.85 1.91
N ALA A 56 -0.66 4.37 0.76
CA ALA A 56 -0.97 4.97 -0.53
C ALA A 56 -2.01 4.10 -1.26
N GLY A 57 -3.25 4.59 -1.34
CA GLY A 57 -4.27 3.99 -2.20
C GLY A 57 -3.84 4.06 -3.67
N VAL A 58 -4.10 2.98 -4.40
CA VAL A 58 -3.86 2.87 -5.84
C VAL A 58 -5.16 2.50 -6.53
N ASP A 59 -5.36 2.99 -7.75
CA ASP A 59 -6.58 2.74 -8.54
C ASP A 59 -6.50 1.37 -9.24
N TRP A 60 -6.17 0.34 -8.46
CA TRP A 60 -6.16 -1.04 -8.90
C TRP A 60 -7.29 -1.77 -8.20
N HIS A 61 -8.02 -2.56 -9.00
CA HIS A 61 -9.15 -3.35 -8.54
C HIS A 61 -8.95 -4.81 -8.92
N VAL A 62 -7.88 -5.41 -8.41
CA VAL A 62 -7.43 -6.74 -8.82
C VAL A 62 -7.07 -7.64 -7.62
N PRO A 63 -7.13 -8.97 -7.77
CA PRO A 63 -6.76 -9.90 -6.70
C PRO A 63 -5.29 -9.76 -6.26
N PRO A 64 -4.93 -10.25 -5.05
CA PRO A 64 -3.61 -10.01 -4.43
C PRO A 64 -2.40 -10.31 -5.31
N GLY A 65 -2.32 -11.51 -5.92
CA GLY A 65 -1.17 -11.87 -6.76
C GLY A 65 -1.01 -10.98 -8.01
N VAL A 66 -2.11 -10.49 -8.58
CA VAL A 66 -2.08 -9.55 -9.71
C VAL A 66 -1.67 -8.15 -9.23
N ALA A 67 -2.16 -7.73 -8.07
CA ALA A 67 -1.74 -6.47 -7.44
C ALA A 67 -0.24 -6.47 -7.12
N LEU A 68 0.30 -7.59 -6.62
CA LEU A 68 1.72 -7.76 -6.38
C LEU A 68 2.54 -7.68 -7.67
N GLN A 69 2.07 -8.32 -8.75
CA GLN A 69 2.73 -8.23 -10.05
C GLN A 69 2.77 -6.77 -10.55
N ARG A 70 1.64 -6.06 -10.51
CA ARG A 70 1.60 -4.63 -10.88
C ARG A 70 2.51 -3.78 -10.01
N ALA A 71 2.59 -4.06 -8.71
CA ALA A 71 3.49 -3.36 -7.82
C ALA A 71 4.98 -3.61 -8.16
N ARG A 72 5.33 -4.78 -8.69
CA ARG A 72 6.69 -5.08 -9.18
C ARG A 72 7.03 -4.34 -10.47
N GLU A 73 6.02 -3.98 -11.26
CA GLU A 73 6.17 -3.24 -12.49
C GLU A 73 6.32 -1.73 -12.24
N LEU A 74 5.97 -1.23 -11.04
CA LEU A 74 6.18 0.17 -10.67
C LEU A 74 7.66 0.49 -10.52
N GLU A 75 8.11 1.54 -11.19
CA GLU A 75 9.43 2.08 -10.99
C GLU A 75 9.58 2.65 -9.56
N GLU A 76 10.80 2.63 -9.03
CA GLU A 76 11.10 3.20 -7.72
C GLU A 76 10.63 4.66 -7.60
N ARG A 77 10.79 5.45 -8.67
CA ARG A 77 10.34 6.84 -8.72
C ARG A 77 8.83 6.96 -8.49
N GLU A 78 8.03 6.08 -9.08
CA GLU A 78 6.57 6.08 -8.93
C GLU A 78 6.18 5.69 -7.50
N GLN A 79 6.85 4.70 -6.92
CA GLN A 79 6.63 4.30 -5.53
C GLN A 79 6.95 5.44 -4.55
N ILE A 80 8.03 6.18 -4.77
CA ILE A 80 8.38 7.38 -3.99
C ILE A 80 7.31 8.48 -4.13
N GLN A 81 6.79 8.71 -5.34
CA GLN A 81 5.72 9.69 -5.55
C GLN A 81 4.43 9.31 -4.82
N LEU A 82 4.06 8.02 -4.84
CA LEU A 82 2.92 7.49 -4.10
C LEU A 82 3.08 7.70 -2.59
N PHE A 83 4.26 7.42 -2.05
CA PHE A 83 4.59 7.69 -0.65
C PHE A 83 4.44 9.16 -0.29
N GLN A 84 5.08 10.06 -1.06
CA GLN A 84 5.02 11.50 -0.82
C GLN A 84 3.59 12.04 -0.92
N ARG A 85 2.80 11.56 -1.89
CA ARG A 85 1.39 11.93 -2.04
C ARG A 85 0.56 11.50 -0.83
N ALA A 86 0.79 10.30 -0.32
CA ALA A 86 0.08 9.76 0.84
C ALA A 86 0.40 10.50 2.16
N GLN A 87 1.57 11.13 2.27
CA GLN A 87 1.94 11.95 3.41
C GLN A 87 1.35 13.37 3.38
N ARG A 88 0.89 13.85 2.21
CA ARG A 88 0.32 15.21 2.13
C ARG A 88 -0.94 15.29 3.00
N PRO A 89 -1.07 16.32 3.84
CA PRO A 89 -2.30 16.52 4.59
C PRO A 89 -3.47 16.64 3.62
N LYS A 90 -4.54 15.87 3.87
CA LYS A 90 -5.78 16.03 3.11
C LYS A 90 -6.27 17.46 3.35
N PRO A 91 -6.61 18.23 2.28
CA PRO A 91 -7.22 19.53 2.48
C PRO A 91 -8.48 19.37 3.36
N PRO A 92 -8.74 20.32 4.27
CA PRO A 92 -9.92 20.26 5.11
C PRO A 92 -11.16 20.15 4.20
N LEU A 93 -12.08 19.27 4.57
CA LEU A 93 -13.39 19.19 3.94
C LEU A 93 -14.12 20.48 4.32
N PHE A 94 -14.21 21.42 3.36
CA PHE A 94 -15.04 22.62 3.49
C PHE A 94 -16.49 22.29 3.17
#